data_AF-A0A6M4FZF3-F1
#
_entry.id   AF-A0A6M4FZF3-F1
#
_cell.length_a   1.000
_cell.length_b   1.000
_cell.length_c   1.000
_cell.angle_alpha   90.00
_cell.angle_beta   90.00
_cell.angle_gamma   90.00
#
_symmetry.space_group_name_H-M   'P 1'
#
loop_
_entity.id
_entity.type
_entity.pdbx_description
1 polymer ?
#
loop_
_entity_poly.entity_id
_entity_poly.type
_entity_poly.pdbx_seq_one_letter_code
_entity_poly.pdbx_strand_id
1 'polypeptide(L)'
;MRFHQVKELVDWAAGYHRRLAEQYTALAGGGDVGERVRMALEYLAERERKQENDLTGYLDDGSDHSKVLAAWFDDPADFPHPPVLERLPEGIDCDSVQTVLATALTAHRTLQDLYAHRAELAGGSDEKAFFEALAAGHEAEVRRIARDIQRLEDY
;
A
#
# COMPACT_ATOMS: atom_id res chain seq x y z
N MET A 1 -15.28 8.25 -6.92
CA MET A 1 -14.43 9.45 -6.82
C MET A 1 -13.51 9.46 -8.04
N ARG A 2 -13.19 10.64 -8.60
CA ARG A 2 -12.33 10.78 -9.78
C ARG A 2 -11.08 11.55 -9.35
N PHE A 3 -9.90 10.98 -9.55
CA PHE A 3 -8.62 11.57 -9.17
C PHE A 3 -8.14 12.47 -10.31
N HIS A 4 -7.77 13.71 -10.00
CA HIS A 4 -7.35 14.74 -10.95
C HIS A 4 -5.86 15.05 -10.82
N GLN A 5 -5.24 14.76 -9.67
CA GLN A 5 -3.84 15.06 -9.39
C GLN A 5 -3.12 13.87 -8.72
N VAL A 6 -1.82 13.75 -8.96
CA VAL A 6 -0.96 12.72 -8.33
C VAL A 6 -1.08 12.73 -6.81
N LYS A 7 -1.16 13.92 -6.20
CA LYS A 7 -1.36 14.05 -4.75
C LYS A 7 -2.61 13.34 -4.22
N GLU A 8 -3.70 13.31 -4.99
CA GLU A 8 -4.95 12.69 -4.55
C GLU A 8 -4.84 11.16 -4.59
N LEU A 9 -4.06 10.63 -5.54
CA LEU A 9 -3.72 9.20 -5.58
C LEU A 9 -2.84 8.82 -4.39
N VAL A 10 -1.81 9.62 -4.09
CA VAL A 10 -0.92 9.40 -2.94
C VAL A 10 -1.69 9.50 -1.62
N ASP A 11 -2.60 10.47 -1.49
CA ASP A 11 -3.48 10.62 -0.32
C ASP A 11 -4.43 9.42 -0.16
N TRP A 12 -5.01 8.94 -1.27
CA TRP A 12 -5.82 7.73 -1.24
C TRP A 12 -5.02 6.49 -0.85
N ALA A 13 -3.80 6.33 -1.38
CA ALA A 13 -2.92 5.24 -1.02
C ALA A 13 -2.54 5.29 0.46
N ALA A 14 -2.19 6.47 1.00
CA ALA A 14 -1.92 6.67 2.41
C ALA A 14 -3.15 6.28 3.26
N GLY A 15 -4.35 6.72 2.86
CA GLY A 15 -5.60 6.34 3.50
C GLY A 15 -5.88 4.83 3.45
N TYR A 16 -5.49 4.15 2.38
CA TYR A 16 -5.61 2.70 2.25
C TYR A 16 -4.65 1.96 3.20
N HIS A 17 -3.37 2.36 3.24
CA HIS A 17 -2.39 1.81 4.20
C HIS A 17 -2.84 2.04 5.65
N ARG A 18 -3.39 3.21 5.98
CA ARG A 18 -3.95 3.47 7.31
C ARG A 18 -5.07 2.49 7.67
N ARG A 19 -6.03 2.26 6.74
CA ARG A 19 -7.12 1.32 6.96
C ARG A 19 -6.61 -0.11 7.17
N LEU A 20 -5.61 -0.55 6.39
CA LEU A 20 -4.97 -1.86 6.59
C LEU A 20 -4.31 -1.95 7.97
N ALA A 21 -3.56 -0.93 8.37
CA ALA A 21 -2.93 -0.88 9.69
C ALA A 21 -3.94 -0.99 10.84
N GLU A 22 -5.05 -0.25 10.74
CA GLU A 22 -6.14 -0.29 11.71
C GLU A 22 -6.79 -1.67 11.78
N GLN A 23 -7.07 -2.29 10.63
CA GLN A 23 -7.62 -3.65 10.56
C GLN A 23 -6.67 -4.68 11.17
N TYR A 24 -5.39 -4.67 10.80
CA TYR A 24 -4.40 -5.58 11.38
C TYR A 24 -4.27 -5.39 12.90
N THR A 25 -4.27 -4.15 13.38
CA THR A 25 -4.22 -3.83 14.83
C THR A 25 -5.47 -4.35 15.54
N ALA A 26 -6.66 -4.15 14.95
CA ALA A 26 -7.92 -4.61 15.52
C ALA A 26 -7.99 -6.14 15.59
N LEU A 27 -7.52 -6.82 14.55
CA LEU A 27 -7.44 -8.28 14.50
C LEU A 27 -6.43 -8.84 15.51
N ALA A 28 -5.27 -8.20 15.68
CA ALA A 28 -4.30 -8.57 16.71
C ALA A 28 -4.86 -8.39 18.13
N GLY A 29 -5.69 -7.37 18.36
CA GLY A 29 -6.38 -7.13 19.63
C GLY A 29 -7.57 -8.07 19.89
N GLY A 30 -8.07 -8.78 18.86
CA GLY A 30 -9.12 -9.78 19.00
C GLY A 30 -8.57 -11.03 19.67
N GLY A 31 -9.06 -11.36 20.87
CA GLY A 31 -8.52 -12.45 21.70
C GLY A 31 -8.60 -13.87 21.12
N ASP A 32 -9.12 -14.05 19.90
CA ASP A 32 -9.29 -15.34 19.21
C ASP A 32 -8.14 -15.71 18.26
N VAL A 33 -7.14 -14.85 18.06
CA VAL A 33 -5.97 -15.18 17.21
C VAL A 33 -4.81 -15.77 18.01
N GLY A 34 -4.19 -16.82 17.46
CA GLY A 34 -2.99 -17.44 18.02
C GLY A 34 -1.82 -16.45 18.12
N GLU A 35 -0.92 -16.66 19.10
CA GLU A 35 0.22 -15.77 19.39
C GLU A 35 1.06 -15.41 18.15
N ARG A 36 1.34 -16.38 17.29
CA ARG A 36 2.09 -16.15 16.03
C ARG A 36 1.35 -15.26 15.05
N VAL A 37 0.04 -15.47 14.90
CA VAL A 37 -0.84 -14.65 14.04
C VAL A 37 -0.90 -13.23 14.57
N ARG A 38 -1.03 -13.06 15.89
CA ARG A 38 -0.98 -11.76 16.55
C ARG A 38 0.31 -11.02 16.25
N MET A 39 1.47 -11.65 16.42
CA MET A 39 2.77 -11.06 16.13
C MET A 39 2.92 -10.68 14.65
N ALA A 40 2.45 -11.52 13.73
CA ALA A 40 2.46 -11.21 12.30
C ALA A 40 1.56 -10.01 11.96
N LEU A 41 0.37 -9.94 12.56
CA LEU A 41 -0.57 -8.83 12.40
C LEU A 41 0.00 -7.52 12.96
N GLU A 42 0.61 -7.54 14.15
CA GLU A 42 1.28 -6.37 14.74
C GLU A 42 2.42 -5.86 13.85
N TYR A 43 3.25 -6.78 13.35
CA TYR A 43 4.34 -6.46 12.42
C TYR A 43 3.82 -5.84 11.11
N LEU A 44 2.76 -6.41 10.53
CA LEU A 44 2.12 -5.86 9.33
C LEU A 44 1.51 -4.49 9.61
N ALA A 45 0.83 -4.30 10.74
CA ALA A 45 0.26 -3.02 11.12
C ALA A 45 1.34 -1.92 11.22
N GLU A 46 2.49 -2.23 11.82
CA GLU A 46 3.61 -1.30 11.92
C GLU A 46 4.19 -0.94 10.53
N ARG A 47 4.32 -1.95 9.64
CA ARG A 47 4.75 -1.74 8.25
C ARG A 47 3.80 -0.83 7.48
N GLU A 48 2.50 -1.05 7.60
CA GLU A 48 1.51 -0.22 6.91
C GLU A 48 1.51 1.22 7.41
N ARG A 49 1.63 1.45 8.73
CA ARG A 49 1.80 2.81 9.28
C ARG A 49 3.06 3.48 8.78
N LYS A 50 4.14 2.72 8.62
CA LYS A 50 5.37 3.27 8.04
C LYS A 50 5.13 3.73 6.60
N GLN A 51 4.45 2.94 5.79
CA GLN A 51 4.12 3.32 4.41
C GLN A 51 3.15 4.51 4.34
N GLU A 52 2.14 4.56 5.21
CA GLU A 52 1.29 5.74 5.36
C GLU A 52 2.12 6.99 5.65
N ASN A 53 3.04 6.91 6.63
CA ASN A 53 3.89 8.05 7.01
C ASN A 53 4.83 8.46 5.88
N ASP A 54 5.42 7.51 5.17
CA ASP A 54 6.31 7.80 4.03
C ASP A 54 5.51 8.51 2.91
N LEU A 55 4.29 8.03 2.60
CA LEU A 55 3.39 8.65 1.61
C LEU A 55 2.90 10.04 2.03
N THR A 56 2.52 10.19 3.30
CA THR A 56 2.09 11.48 3.87
C THR A 56 3.27 12.46 3.92
N GLY A 57 4.48 11.98 4.16
CA GLY A 57 5.71 12.76 4.10
C GLY A 57 6.03 13.28 2.70
N TYR A 58 5.67 12.53 1.64
CA TYR A 58 5.74 13.06 0.29
C TYR A 58 4.73 14.21 0.08
N LEU A 59 3.52 14.10 0.65
CA LEU A 59 2.47 15.13 0.55
C LEU A 59 2.79 16.42 1.32
N ASP A 60 3.74 16.40 2.25
CA ASP A 60 4.14 17.60 3.00
C ASP A 60 4.87 18.60 2.08
N ASP A 61 4.57 19.88 2.25
CA ASP A 61 4.85 20.98 1.30
C ASP A 61 6.36 21.29 1.13
N GLY A 62 7.21 20.58 1.87
CA GLY A 62 8.67 20.67 1.84
C GLY A 62 9.39 19.58 1.05
N SER A 63 8.68 18.65 0.41
CA SER A 63 9.32 17.57 -0.35
C SER A 63 9.75 18.01 -1.76
N ASP A 64 10.90 17.51 -2.23
CA ASP A 64 11.39 17.73 -3.62
C ASP A 64 10.39 17.24 -4.70
N HIS A 65 9.34 16.53 -4.29
CA HIS A 65 8.32 15.93 -5.15
C HIS A 65 7.07 16.80 -5.32
N SER A 66 6.99 18.00 -4.73
CA SER A 66 5.79 18.85 -4.82
C SER A 66 5.39 19.18 -6.27
N LYS A 67 6.37 19.26 -7.19
CA LYS A 67 6.14 19.44 -8.64
C LYS A 67 5.42 18.24 -9.28
N VAL A 68 5.77 17.02 -8.87
CA VAL A 68 5.13 15.79 -9.35
C VAL A 68 3.75 15.64 -8.73
N LEU A 69 3.59 15.98 -7.45
CA LEU A 69 2.32 15.91 -6.75
C LEU A 69 1.28 16.91 -7.29
N ALA A 70 1.74 18.06 -7.77
CA ALA A 70 0.94 19.07 -8.45
C ALA A 70 0.67 18.73 -9.93
N ALA A 71 1.27 17.66 -10.48
CA ALA A 71 1.04 17.25 -11.84
C ALA A 71 -0.43 16.82 -12.02
N TRP A 72 -1.04 17.35 -13.09
CA TRP A 72 -2.39 17.03 -13.49
C TRP A 72 -2.38 15.80 -14.37
N PHE A 73 -3.36 14.93 -14.17
CA PHE A 73 -3.58 13.80 -15.06
C PHE A 73 -4.27 14.27 -16.34
N ASP A 74 -3.64 14.02 -17.50
CA ASP A 74 -4.16 14.44 -18.81
C ASP A 74 -5.42 13.66 -19.23
N ASP A 75 -5.60 12.40 -18.80
CA ASP A 75 -6.80 11.61 -19.11
C ASP A 75 -7.51 11.05 -17.84
N PRO A 76 -8.75 11.49 -17.55
CA PRO A 76 -9.58 10.93 -16.47
C PRO A 76 -10.05 9.48 -16.70
N ALA A 77 -9.76 8.88 -17.86
CA ALA A 77 -10.06 7.48 -18.21
C ALA A 77 -8.87 6.52 -17.96
N ASP A 78 -7.66 7.04 -17.75
CA ASP A 78 -6.46 6.26 -17.38
C ASP A 78 -6.54 5.64 -15.97
N PHE A 79 -7.63 5.92 -15.26
CA PHE A 79 -7.85 5.39 -13.93
C PHE A 79 -8.55 4.02 -14.01
N PRO A 80 -7.98 2.94 -13.44
CA PRO A 80 -8.78 1.76 -13.14
C PRO A 80 -9.90 2.22 -12.22
N HIS A 81 -11.14 2.11 -12.70
CA HIS A 81 -12.29 2.73 -12.08
C HIS A 81 -12.36 2.39 -10.57
N PRO A 82 -13.08 3.20 -9.74
CA PRO A 82 -13.35 2.90 -8.33
C PRO A 82 -13.62 1.41 -7.98
N PRO A 83 -14.27 0.59 -8.85
CA PRO A 83 -14.44 -0.84 -8.61
C PRO A 83 -13.15 -1.64 -8.43
N VAL A 84 -11.99 -1.24 -8.96
CA VAL A 84 -10.72 -1.96 -8.72
C VAL A 84 -10.19 -1.65 -7.32
N LEU A 85 -10.36 -0.42 -6.86
CA LEU A 85 -10.01 0.00 -5.51
C LEU A 85 -11.00 -0.54 -4.46
N GLU A 86 -12.27 -0.70 -4.83
CA GLU A 86 -13.31 -1.38 -4.03
C GLU A 86 -13.19 -2.91 -4.06
N ARG A 87 -12.43 -3.47 -5.02
CA ARG A 87 -12.09 -4.90 -5.07
C ARG A 87 -10.89 -5.25 -4.19
N LEU A 88 -10.24 -4.27 -3.59
CA LEU A 88 -9.27 -4.54 -2.53
C LEU A 88 -10.03 -5.20 -1.38
N PRO A 89 -9.54 -6.32 -0.85
CA PRO A 89 -10.28 -7.10 0.13
C PRO A 89 -10.63 -6.21 1.33
N GLU A 90 -11.93 -5.94 1.53
CA GLU A 90 -12.44 -5.15 2.66
C GLU A 90 -12.34 -5.91 3.99
N GLY A 91 -11.99 -7.20 3.95
CA GLY A 91 -11.83 -8.05 5.11
C GLY A 91 -10.55 -8.88 5.02
N ILE A 92 -9.84 -8.95 6.13
CA ILE A 92 -8.62 -9.74 6.28
C ILE A 92 -9.00 -11.02 7.01
N ASP A 93 -8.88 -12.15 6.30
CA ASP A 93 -9.04 -13.46 6.91
C ASP A 93 -7.80 -13.76 7.80
N CYS A 94 -8.08 -13.96 9.08
CA CYS A 94 -7.08 -14.18 10.13
C CYS A 94 -6.96 -15.65 10.58
N ASP A 95 -7.50 -16.60 9.78
CA ASP A 95 -7.46 -18.03 10.10
C ASP A 95 -6.04 -18.59 10.26
N SER A 96 -5.06 -18.01 9.55
CA SER A 96 -3.66 -18.41 9.66
C SER A 96 -2.69 -17.28 9.30
N VAL A 97 -1.44 -17.41 9.76
CA VAL A 97 -0.34 -16.51 9.38
C VAL A 97 -0.20 -16.45 7.85
N GLN A 98 -0.32 -17.59 7.16
CA GLN A 98 -0.28 -17.67 5.70
C GLN A 98 -1.43 -16.92 5.03
N THR A 99 -2.65 -17.00 5.59
CA THR A 99 -3.82 -16.31 5.04
C THR A 99 -3.68 -14.80 5.19
N VAL A 100 -3.22 -14.33 6.34
CA VAL A 100 -2.93 -12.92 6.60
C VAL A 100 -1.82 -12.44 5.65
N LEU A 101 -0.73 -13.18 5.52
CA LEU A 101 0.37 -12.86 4.62
C LEU A 101 -0.10 -12.82 3.16
N ALA A 102 -0.88 -13.82 2.71
CA ALA A 102 -1.40 -13.85 1.35
C ALA A 102 -2.26 -12.62 1.04
N THR A 103 -3.15 -12.25 1.97
CA THR A 103 -3.98 -11.04 1.87
C THR A 103 -3.13 -9.78 1.76
N ALA A 104 -2.13 -9.62 2.64
CA ALA A 104 -1.21 -8.49 2.63
C ALA A 104 -0.42 -8.41 1.32
N LEU A 105 0.12 -9.54 0.86
CA LEU A 105 0.87 -9.63 -0.40
C LEU A 105 0.00 -9.28 -1.61
N THR A 106 -1.25 -9.74 -1.64
CA THR A 106 -2.21 -9.40 -2.70
C THR A 106 -2.53 -7.91 -2.71
N ALA A 107 -2.73 -7.30 -1.53
CA ALA A 107 -2.94 -5.86 -1.42
C ALA A 107 -1.73 -5.06 -1.94
N HIS A 108 -0.52 -5.37 -1.47
CA HIS A 108 0.70 -4.68 -1.93
C HIS A 108 0.96 -4.88 -3.42
N ARG A 109 0.73 -6.08 -3.95
CA ARG A 109 0.91 -6.34 -5.38
C ARG A 109 -0.10 -5.58 -6.24
N THR A 110 -1.34 -5.46 -5.77
CA THR A 110 -2.36 -4.67 -6.47
C THR A 110 -1.97 -3.19 -6.51
N LEU A 111 -1.44 -2.62 -5.42
CA LEU A 111 -0.90 -1.27 -5.40
C LEU A 111 0.35 -1.12 -6.29
N GLN A 112 1.24 -2.12 -6.28
CA GLN A 112 2.43 -2.11 -7.13
C GLN A 112 2.05 -2.10 -8.62
N ASP A 113 1.12 -2.97 -9.03
CA ASP A 113 0.65 -3.04 -10.41
C ASP A 113 -0.04 -1.72 -10.82
N LEU A 114 -0.77 -1.08 -9.89
CA LEU A 114 -1.36 0.24 -10.09
C LEU A 114 -0.27 1.31 -10.34
N TYR A 115 0.77 1.37 -9.51
CA TYR A 115 1.86 2.32 -9.69
C TYR A 115 2.66 2.07 -10.97
N ALA A 116 2.94 0.81 -11.30
CA ALA A 116 3.64 0.45 -12.53
C ALA A 116 2.86 0.87 -13.78
N HIS A 117 1.56 0.55 -13.81
CA HIS A 117 0.67 0.98 -14.90
C HIS A 117 0.63 2.51 -15.01
N ARG A 118 0.67 3.22 -13.88
CA ARG A 118 0.70 4.69 -13.90
C ARG A 118 2.04 5.26 -14.37
N ALA A 119 3.16 4.62 -14.03
CA ALA A 119 4.47 4.99 -14.55
C ALA A 119 4.54 4.86 -16.09
N GLU A 120 3.83 3.88 -16.67
CA GLU A 120 3.75 3.71 -18.13
C GLU A 120 2.91 4.79 -18.82
N LEU A 121 1.89 5.31 -18.14
CA LEU A 121 0.98 6.36 -18.62
C LEU A 121 1.43 7.79 -18.28
N ALA A 122 2.51 7.93 -17.49
CA ALA A 122 3.03 9.21 -17.09
C ALA A 122 3.56 10.00 -18.31
N GLY A 123 3.03 11.21 -18.51
CA GLY A 123 3.44 12.09 -19.61
C GLY A 123 4.80 12.76 -19.38
N GLY A 124 5.26 12.80 -18.12
CA GLY A 124 6.51 13.45 -17.71
C GLY A 124 7.53 12.49 -17.10
N SER A 125 8.83 12.76 -17.32
CA SER A 125 9.93 11.94 -16.76
C SER A 125 9.96 11.93 -15.24
N ASP A 126 9.59 13.03 -14.59
CA ASP A 126 9.61 13.15 -13.13
C ASP A 126 8.46 12.36 -12.48
N GLU A 127 7.28 12.37 -13.10
CA GLU A 127 6.12 11.56 -12.67
C GLU A 127 6.41 10.06 -12.82
N LYS A 128 6.99 9.67 -13.97
CA LYS A 128 7.41 8.28 -14.20
C LYS A 128 8.41 7.81 -13.15
N ALA A 129 9.48 8.59 -12.91
CA ALA A 129 10.50 8.23 -11.93
C ALA A 129 9.94 8.10 -10.50
N PHE A 130 8.98 8.95 -10.13
CA PHE A 130 8.29 8.86 -8.84
C PHE A 130 7.48 7.57 -8.70
N PHE A 131 6.66 7.22 -9.69
CA PHE A 131 5.86 5.99 -9.65
C PHE A 131 6.72 4.72 -9.75
N GLU A 132 7.79 4.73 -10.54
CA GLU A 132 8.77 3.64 -10.58
C GLU A 132 9.46 3.45 -9.22
N ALA A 133 9.82 4.54 -8.54
CA ALA A 133 10.38 4.47 -7.20
C ALA A 133 9.39 3.89 -6.18
N LEU A 134 8.11 4.28 -6.25
CA LEU A 134 7.05 3.72 -5.39
C LEU A 134 6.83 2.23 -5.64
N ALA A 135 6.77 1.81 -6.92
CA ALA A 135 6.61 0.40 -7.30
C ALA A 135 7.80 -0.44 -6.84
N ALA A 136 9.03 0.04 -7.04
CA ALA A 136 10.24 -0.64 -6.59
C ALA A 136 10.34 -0.74 -5.05
N GLY A 137 9.88 0.31 -4.34
CA GLY A 137 9.77 0.32 -2.88
C GLY A 137 8.84 -0.78 -2.37
N HIS A 138 7.65 -0.89 -2.97
CA HIS A 138 6.67 -1.93 -2.62
C HIS A 138 7.20 -3.35 -2.89
N GLU A 139 7.89 -3.56 -4.00
CA GLU A 139 8.49 -4.86 -4.32
C GLU A 139 9.57 -5.28 -3.29
N ALA A 140 10.38 -4.32 -2.82
CA ALA A 140 11.36 -4.55 -1.77
C ALA A 140 10.71 -4.87 -0.41
N GLU A 141 9.63 -4.17 -0.06
CA GLU A 141 8.89 -4.41 1.18
C GLU A 141 8.15 -5.75 1.15
N VAL A 142 7.49 -6.12 0.03
CA VAL A 142 6.88 -7.45 -0.16
C VAL A 142 7.89 -8.58 0.11
N ARG A 143 9.10 -8.46 -0.45
CA ARG A 143 10.17 -9.45 -0.21
C ARG A 143 10.64 -9.48 1.25
N ARG A 144 10.61 -8.34 1.95
CA ARG A 144 10.96 -8.27 3.39
C ARG A 144 9.87 -8.92 4.24
N ILE A 145 8.61 -8.55 4.03
CA ILE A 145 7.45 -9.08 4.73
C ILE A 145 7.38 -10.61 4.57
N ALA A 146 7.50 -11.12 3.35
CA ALA A 146 7.48 -12.56 3.11
C ALA A 146 8.59 -13.31 3.87
N ARG A 147 9.81 -12.75 3.91
CA ARG A 147 10.94 -13.36 4.63
C ARG A 147 10.76 -13.29 6.16
N ASP A 148 10.30 -12.17 6.69
CA ASP A 148 10.14 -11.99 8.13
C ASP A 148 8.98 -12.84 8.67
N ILE A 149 7.88 -12.98 7.91
CA ILE A 149 6.78 -13.85 8.29
C ILE A 149 7.14 -15.33 8.17
N GLN A 150 7.86 -15.75 7.12
CA GLN A 150 8.37 -17.13 7.05
C GLN A 150 9.25 -17.47 8.25
N ARG A 151 10.10 -16.52 8.68
CA ARG A 151 10.93 -16.69 9.88
C ARG A 151 10.09 -16.82 11.16
N LEU A 152 8.94 -16.14 11.26
CA LEU A 152 8.02 -16.27 12.41
C LEU A 152 7.32 -17.63 12.46
N GLU A 153 7.16 -18.33 11.33
CA GLU A 153 6.61 -19.68 11.30
C GLU A 153 7.62 -20.76 11.68
N ASP A 154 8.90 -20.52 11.39
CA ASP A 154 9.99 -21.46 11.72
C ASP A 154 10.33 -21.49 13.23
N TYR A 155 9.77 -20.58 14.04
CA TYR A 155 9.91 -20.50 15.51
C TYR A 155 8.69 -21.08 16.25
#